data_AF-A0A7N2M9C6-F1
#
_entry.id   AF-A0A7N2M9C6-F1
#
_cell.length_a   1.000
_cell.length_b   1.000
_cell.length_c   1.000
_cell.angle_alpha   90.00
_cell.angle_beta   90.00
_cell.angle_gamma   90.00
#
_symmetry.space_group_name_H-M   'P 1'
#
loop_
_entity.id
_entity.type
_entity.pdbx_description
1 polymer ?
#
loop_
_entity_poly.entity_id
_entity_poly.type
_entity_poly.pdbx_seq_one_letter_code
_entity_poly.pdbx_strand_id
1 'polypeptide(L)'
;MRCYKVLKQLDRPILYSLSPGTGVTTSMAKDVSGLVNMYRITGDDWDTWGDVAAHFNITRDLSTANMIGAKGLMGKSWPDSDMLALGWLTDPGYNNFLDAFPSFIS
;
A
#
# COMPACT_ATOMS: atom_id res chain seq x y z
N MET A 1 15.18 -0.60 -6.11
CA MET A 1 14.57 0.75 -5.99
C MET A 1 15.54 1.83 -6.43
N ARG A 2 15.23 2.62 -7.47
CA ARG A 2 16.07 3.75 -7.93
C ARG A 2 15.55 5.11 -7.46
N CYS A 3 14.24 5.25 -7.27
CA CYS A 3 13.60 6.53 -6.93
C CYS A 3 14.11 7.14 -5.61
N TYR A 4 14.34 6.33 -4.57
CA TYR A 4 14.83 6.82 -3.26
C TYR A 4 16.16 7.59 -3.36
N LYS A 5 17.03 7.25 -4.34
CA LYS A 5 18.31 7.94 -4.53
C LYS A 5 18.10 9.35 -5.06
N VAL A 6 17.17 9.51 -6.01
CA VAL A 6 16.79 10.82 -6.57
C VAL A 6 16.19 11.70 -5.49
N LEU A 7 15.31 11.14 -4.64
CA LEU A 7 14.67 11.91 -3.56
C LEU A 7 15.67 12.51 -2.56
N LYS A 8 16.80 11.84 -2.31
CA LYS A 8 17.87 12.36 -1.43
C LYS A 8 18.68 13.51 -2.04
N GLN A 9 18.55 13.74 -3.35
CA GLN A 9 19.28 14.79 -4.06
C GLN A 9 18.46 16.07 -4.25
N LEU A 10 17.18 16.05 -3.87
CA LEU A 10 16.29 17.20 -3.97
C LEU A 10 16.40 18.06 -2.71
N ASP A 11 16.51 19.37 -2.87
CA ASP A 11 16.47 20.34 -1.76
C ASP A 11 15.06 20.54 -1.17
N ARG A 12 14.10 19.70 -1.57
CA ARG A 12 12.71 19.74 -1.09
C ARG A 12 12.37 18.38 -0.46
N PRO A 13 11.81 18.37 0.77
CA PRO A 13 11.38 17.13 1.38
C PRO A 13 10.19 16.56 0.60
N ILE A 14 10.35 15.36 0.05
CA ILE A 14 9.29 14.60 -0.61
C ILE A 14 9.06 13.32 0.18
N LEU A 15 7.82 13.14 0.66
CA LEU A 15 7.39 11.91 1.32
C LEU A 15 7.24 10.80 0.28
N TYR A 16 7.86 9.64 0.54
CA TYR A 16 7.82 8.52 -0.38
C TYR A 16 6.94 7.39 0.14
N SER A 17 5.82 7.15 -0.54
CA SER A 17 4.93 6.00 -0.33
C SER A 17 5.04 4.98 -1.47
N LEU A 18 4.93 3.70 -1.15
CA LEU A 18 4.94 2.60 -2.12
C LEU A 18 3.66 1.78 -2.09
N SER A 19 3.15 1.45 -3.26
CA SER A 19 2.00 0.57 -3.51
C SER A 19 2.21 -0.26 -4.79
N PRO A 20 1.50 -1.39 -4.99
CA PRO A 20 0.55 -2.06 -4.08
C PRO A 20 1.24 -2.97 -3.04
N GLY A 21 0.46 -3.53 -2.10
CA GLY A 21 0.95 -4.31 -0.94
C GLY A 21 0.50 -5.78 -0.91
N THR A 22 0.42 -6.47 -2.04
CA THR A 22 -0.04 -7.86 -2.10
C THR A 22 1.05 -8.85 -1.67
N GLY A 23 0.75 -9.75 -0.73
CA GLY A 23 1.65 -10.84 -0.33
C GLY A 23 2.87 -10.39 0.49
N VAL A 24 2.74 -9.28 1.23
CA VAL A 24 3.83 -8.75 2.04
C VAL A 24 4.25 -9.73 3.14
N THR A 25 5.56 -9.90 3.30
CA THR A 25 6.18 -10.64 4.39
C THR A 25 6.98 -9.71 5.31
N THR A 26 7.25 -10.15 6.54
CA THR A 26 8.11 -9.40 7.47
C THR A 26 9.53 -9.21 6.93
N SER A 27 10.04 -10.13 6.10
CA SER A 27 11.34 -9.97 5.43
C SER A 27 11.31 -8.83 4.42
N MET A 28 10.30 -8.80 3.55
CA MET A 28 10.12 -7.72 2.58
C MET A 28 9.99 -6.36 3.27
N ALA A 29 9.22 -6.29 4.37
CA ALA A 29 9.07 -5.08 5.17
C ALA A 29 10.42 -4.56 5.71
N LYS A 30 11.30 -5.46 6.18
CA LYS A 30 12.65 -5.08 6.63
C LYS A 30 13.49 -4.50 5.49
N ASP A 31 13.41 -5.10 4.30
CA ASP A 31 14.18 -4.65 3.13
C ASP A 31 13.73 -3.27 2.62
N VAL A 32 12.43 -2.97 2.68
CA VAL A 32 11.88 -1.72 2.12
C VAL A 32 11.78 -0.58 3.13
N SER A 33 11.58 -0.86 4.42
CA SER A 33 11.32 0.17 5.45
C SER A 33 12.36 1.29 5.43
N GLY A 34 13.65 0.95 5.33
CA GLY A 34 14.76 1.92 5.30
C GLY A 34 14.82 2.82 4.06
N LEU A 35 14.03 2.54 3.03
CA LEU A 35 14.06 3.23 1.74
C LEU A 35 12.89 4.21 1.56
N VAL A 36 11.84 4.10 2.38
CA VAL A 36 10.56 4.79 2.18
C VAL A 36 9.98 5.33 3.49
N ASN A 37 8.99 6.21 3.38
CA ASN A 37 8.22 6.71 4.52
C ASN A 37 6.98 5.87 4.78
N MET A 38 6.35 5.32 3.73
CA MET A 38 5.20 4.43 3.84
C MET A 38 5.30 3.31 2.80
N TYR A 39 4.76 2.15 3.12
CA TYR A 39 4.64 1.04 2.18
C TYR A 39 3.36 0.25 2.45
N ARG A 40 2.57 0.01 1.39
CA ARG A 40 1.31 -0.72 1.51
C ARG A 40 1.55 -2.17 1.91
N ILE A 41 0.73 -2.69 2.81
CA ILE A 41 0.84 -4.04 3.38
C ILE A 41 -0.34 -4.96 3.03
N THR A 42 -1.32 -4.41 2.33
CA THR A 42 -2.55 -5.06 1.87
C THR A 42 -2.70 -4.88 0.36
N GLY A 43 -3.62 -5.62 -0.25
CA GLY A 43 -4.11 -5.30 -1.59
C GLY A 43 -4.80 -3.93 -1.63
N ASP A 44 -5.47 -3.62 -2.73
CA ASP A 44 -6.34 -2.44 -2.73
C ASP A 44 -7.51 -2.68 -1.75
N ASP A 45 -7.65 -1.82 -0.74
CA ASP A 45 -8.68 -1.94 0.31
C ASP A 45 -10.00 -1.33 -0.16
N TRP A 46 -11.08 -2.05 0.09
CA TRP A 46 -12.45 -1.66 -0.24
C TRP A 46 -13.37 -1.92 0.95
N ASP A 47 -14.60 -1.44 0.86
CA ASP A 47 -15.63 -1.58 1.90
C ASP A 47 -16.22 -3.00 1.99
N THR A 48 -15.42 -4.02 1.69
CA THR A 48 -15.77 -5.43 1.89
C THR A 48 -15.18 -5.97 3.18
N TRP A 49 -15.89 -6.91 3.82
CA TRP A 49 -15.36 -7.56 5.03
C TRP A 49 -14.07 -8.36 4.76
N GLY A 50 -13.90 -8.87 3.54
CA GLY A 50 -12.71 -9.63 3.17
C GLY A 50 -11.44 -8.79 3.25
N ASP A 51 -11.50 -7.55 2.78
CA ASP A 51 -10.37 -6.62 2.77
C ASP A 51 -10.04 -6.16 4.20
N VAL A 52 -11.07 -5.75 4.96
CA VAL A 52 -10.93 -5.39 6.38
C VAL A 52 -10.36 -6.54 7.22
N ALA A 53 -10.84 -7.77 7.02
CA ALA A 53 -10.38 -8.93 7.78
C ALA A 53 -8.92 -9.28 7.46
N ALA A 54 -8.45 -9.05 6.23
CA ALA A 54 -7.08 -9.31 5.83
C ALA A 54 -6.06 -8.42 6.58
N HIS A 55 -6.48 -7.24 7.04
CA HIS A 55 -5.61 -6.29 7.76
C HIS A 55 -5.05 -6.89 9.05
N PHE A 56 -5.84 -7.66 9.79
CA PHE A 56 -5.50 -8.08 11.15
C PHE A 56 -4.27 -8.97 11.24
N ASN A 57 -4.13 -9.95 10.35
CA ASN A 57 -3.01 -10.89 10.40
C ASN A 57 -1.69 -10.19 10.06
N ILE A 58 -1.66 -9.44 8.95
CA ILE A 58 -0.43 -8.78 8.49
C ILE A 58 0.00 -7.64 9.41
N THR A 59 -0.94 -6.85 9.94
CA THR A 59 -0.63 -5.77 10.89
C THR A 59 -0.06 -6.33 12.20
N ARG A 60 -0.62 -7.43 12.72
CA ARG A 60 -0.07 -8.16 13.88
C ARG A 60 1.36 -8.59 13.61
N ASP A 61 1.61 -9.28 12.49
CA ASP A 61 2.93 -9.85 12.19
C ASP A 61 3.99 -8.76 12.03
N LEU A 62 3.64 -7.63 11.40
CA LEU A 62 4.53 -6.47 11.27
C LEU A 62 4.75 -5.74 12.59
N SER A 63 3.74 -5.66 13.45
CA SER A 63 3.88 -5.14 14.81
C SER A 63 4.84 -5.99 15.63
N THR A 64 4.68 -7.32 15.63
CA THR A 64 5.59 -8.26 16.30
C THR A 64 7.02 -8.18 15.74
N ALA A 65 7.16 -7.88 14.45
CA ALA A 65 8.46 -7.65 13.81
C ALA A 65 9.07 -6.26 14.08
N ASN A 66 8.45 -5.41 14.92
CA ASN A 66 8.87 -4.03 15.21
C ASN A 66 8.93 -3.12 13.98
N MET A 67 8.01 -3.32 13.03
CA MET A 67 7.97 -2.54 11.79
C MET A 67 7.18 -1.23 11.93
N ILE A 68 6.40 -1.06 12.99
CA ILE A 68 5.67 0.19 13.26
C ILE A 68 6.67 1.30 13.60
N GLY A 69 6.75 2.33 12.74
CA GLY A 69 7.70 3.41 12.94
C GLY A 69 9.16 2.94 12.89
N ALA A 70 9.45 1.95 12.04
CA ALA A 70 10.82 1.48 11.77
C ALA A 70 11.68 2.61 11.19
N LYS A 71 13.00 2.43 11.13
CA LYS A 71 13.88 3.41 10.49
C LYS A 71 13.52 3.52 9.00
N GLY A 72 13.21 4.73 8.54
CA GLY A 72 12.78 5.00 7.17
C GLY A 72 13.57 6.09 6.47
N LEU A 73 13.08 6.47 5.28
CA LEU A 73 13.68 7.54 4.48
C LEU A 73 13.64 8.86 5.27
N MET A 74 14.82 9.33 5.69
CA MET A 74 14.99 10.59 6.43
C MET A 74 14.14 10.67 7.72
N GLY A 75 13.83 9.53 8.35
CA GLY A 75 12.99 9.50 9.55
C GLY A 75 12.46 8.12 9.86
N LYS A 76 11.13 8.03 9.95
CA LYS A 76 10.40 6.78 10.22
C LYS A 76 9.73 6.25 8.96
N SER A 77 9.47 4.94 8.97
CA SER A 77 8.71 4.21 7.96
C SER A 77 7.48 3.58 8.60
N TRP A 78 6.36 3.61 7.88
CA TRP A 78 5.06 3.17 8.37
C TRP A 78 4.44 2.14 7.43
N PRO A 79 4.04 0.96 7.95
CA PRO A 79 3.15 0.06 7.25
C PRO A 79 1.81 0.76 6.95
N ASP A 80 1.36 0.71 5.71
CA ASP A 80 0.15 1.38 5.22
C ASP A 80 -0.92 0.32 4.85
N SER A 81 -2.07 0.35 5.52
CA SER A 81 -3.19 -0.57 5.26
C SER A 81 -4.08 -0.13 4.09
N ASP A 82 -3.59 0.82 3.27
CA ASP A 82 -4.33 1.50 2.23
C ASP A 82 -5.33 2.54 2.76
N MET A 83 -6.01 3.22 1.84
CA MET A 83 -6.90 4.33 2.12
C MET A 83 -8.22 3.88 2.76
N LEU A 84 -8.78 4.72 3.62
CA LEU A 84 -10.07 4.46 4.25
C LEU A 84 -11.21 4.54 3.23
N ALA A 85 -11.87 3.41 2.95
CA ALA A 85 -13.05 3.32 2.10
C ALA A 85 -14.30 3.88 2.83
N LEU A 86 -14.40 5.21 2.93
CA LEU A 86 -15.49 5.92 3.60
C LEU A 86 -16.13 6.97 2.68
N GLY A 87 -17.44 7.19 2.84
CA GLY A 87 -18.17 8.25 2.13
C GLY A 87 -18.77 7.78 0.80
N TRP A 88 -18.75 8.64 -0.22
CA TRP A 88 -19.25 8.30 -1.56
C TRP A 88 -18.16 7.62 -2.37
N LEU A 89 -18.28 6.31 -2.52
CA LEU A 89 -17.35 5.47 -3.28
C LEU A 89 -17.95 5.11 -4.64
N THR A 90 -17.10 5.07 -5.66
CA THR A 90 -17.44 4.47 -6.96
C THR A 90 -17.13 2.98 -6.93
N ASP A 91 -17.62 2.23 -7.92
CA ASP A 91 -17.40 0.79 -7.97
C ASP A 91 -15.93 0.42 -8.26
N PRO A 92 -15.30 -0.46 -7.46
CA PRO A 92 -13.95 -1.00 -7.70
C PRO A 92 -13.74 -1.61 -9.08
N GLY A 93 -14.79 -2.18 -9.66
CA GLY A 93 -14.79 -2.99 -10.87
C GLY A 93 -15.06 -2.24 -12.18
N TYR A 94 -15.30 -0.93 -12.15
CA TYR A 94 -15.73 -0.16 -13.34
C TYR A 94 -14.69 -0.10 -14.49
N ASN A 95 -13.49 -0.63 -14.29
CA ASN A 95 -12.46 -0.78 -15.33
C ASN A 95 -12.48 -2.15 -16.03
N ASN A 96 -13.44 -3.02 -15.72
CA ASN A 96 -13.64 -4.26 -16.47
C ASN A 96 -14.13 -3.91 -17.87
N PHE A 97 -13.24 -4.04 -18.86
CA PHE A 97 -13.50 -3.77 -20.29
C PHE A 97 -14.77 -4.44 -20.85
N LEU A 98 -15.35 -5.43 -20.15
CA LEU A 98 -16.54 -6.18 -20.56
C LEU A 98 -17.86 -5.43 -20.25
N ASP A 99 -17.87 -4.50 -19.30
CA ASP A 99 -19.09 -3.80 -18.90
C ASP A 99 -19.35 -2.54 -19.76
N ALA A 100 -18.37 -2.11 -20.57
CA ALA A 100 -18.44 -0.92 -21.39
C ALA A 100 -19.14 -1.11 -22.76
N PHE A 101 -19.33 -2.36 -23.23
CA PHE A 101 -19.99 -2.62 -24.54
C PHE A 101 -20.83 -3.92 -24.55
N PRO A 102 -22.08 -3.90 -24.04
CA PRO A 102 -22.93 -5.09 -24.00
C PRO A 102 -23.51 -5.55 -25.35
N SER A 103 -23.22 -4.89 -26.48
CA SER A 103 -24.06 -5.02 -27.69
C SER A 103 -23.35 -5.26 -29.03
N PHE A 104 -22.14 -5.83 -29.05
CA PHE A 104 -21.44 -6.09 -30.33
C PHE A 104 -20.99 -7.55 -30.58
N ILE A 105 -21.56 -8.51 -29.87
CA ILE A 105 -21.43 -9.93 -30.25
C ILE A 105 -22.84 -10.54 -30.31
N SER A 106 -23.46 -10.44 -31.49
CA SER A 106 -24.55 -11.32 -31.95
C SER A 106 -24.25 -11.78 -33.37
#